data_AF-A0AAX1MEH1-F1
#
_entry.id   AF-A0AAX1MEH1-F1
#
_cell.length_a   1.000
_cell.length_b   1.000
_cell.length_c   1.000
_cell.angle_alpha   90.00
_cell.angle_beta   90.00
_cell.angle_gamma   90.00
#
_symmetry.space_group_name_H-M   'P 1'
#
loop_
_entity.id
_entity.type
_entity.pdbx_description
1 polymer ?
#
loop_
_entity_poly.entity_id
_entity_poly.type
_entity_poly.pdbx_seq_one_letter_code
_entity_poly.pdbx_strand_id
1 'polypeptide(L)'
;MQFSQVENPRGTVVIVDGQPFVFAPLSLGAVEKLLPALQTFQPNDVGTVIDVAHKSLKRNYPDITRDDVADLLYMDQLTEVMEAVMSVSGLKGNNDSKEGGSGE
;
A
#
# COMPACT_ATOMS: atom_id res chain seq x y z
N MET A 1 11.54 -5.49 -13.64
CA MET A 1 10.69 -4.80 -14.63
C MET A 1 10.69 -3.32 -14.28
N GLN A 2 10.77 -2.39 -15.24
CA GLN A 2 10.85 -0.95 -14.94
C GLN A 2 9.51 -0.28 -15.25
N PHE A 3 8.70 -0.05 -14.22
CA PHE A 3 7.40 0.62 -14.36
C PHE A 3 7.60 2.13 -14.51
N SER A 4 6.85 2.76 -15.43
CA SER A 4 6.86 4.21 -15.61
C SER A 4 6.15 4.89 -14.43
N GLN A 5 6.93 5.46 -13.52
CA GLN A 5 6.44 6.24 -12.39
C GLN A 5 5.98 7.63 -12.84
N VAL A 6 4.87 8.11 -12.29
CA VAL A 6 4.39 9.49 -12.50
C VAL A 6 5.36 10.54 -11.92
N GLU A 7 5.40 11.74 -12.52
CA GLU A 7 6.34 12.83 -12.17
C GLU A 7 6.34 13.27 -10.70
N ASN A 8 5.22 13.11 -9.99
CA ASN A 8 5.08 13.55 -8.60
C ASN A 8 4.35 12.50 -7.74
N PRO A 9 5.00 11.36 -7.43
CA PRO A 9 4.37 10.27 -6.69
C PRO A 9 4.05 10.75 -5.27
N ARG A 10 2.84 10.47 -4.79
CA ARG A 10 2.47 10.75 -3.39
C ARG A 10 2.44 9.44 -2.63
N GLY A 11 2.88 9.45 -1.38
CA GLY A 11 2.75 8.34 -0.43
C GLY A 11 4.06 7.89 0.19
N THR A 12 4.10 6.65 0.66
CA THR A 12 5.23 6.10 1.42
C THR A 12 6.09 5.20 0.54
N VAL A 13 7.40 5.33 0.67
CA VAL A 13 8.37 4.45 0.00
C VAL A 13 8.54 3.18 0.81
N VAL A 14 8.37 2.03 0.17
CA VAL A 14 8.56 0.68 0.74
C VAL A 14 9.58 -0.04 -0.12
N ILE A 15 10.51 -0.77 0.48
CA ILE A 15 11.53 -1.51 -0.27
C ILE A 15 11.03 -2.93 -0.48
N VAL A 16 10.62 -3.25 -1.71
CA VAL A 16 10.16 -4.58 -2.10
C VAL A 16 11.21 -5.21 -3.01
N ASP A 17 11.72 -6.38 -2.64
CA ASP A 17 12.78 -7.09 -3.40
C ASP A 17 14.05 -6.24 -3.63
N GLY A 18 14.37 -5.37 -2.68
CA GLY A 18 15.50 -4.43 -2.81
C GLY A 18 15.25 -3.25 -3.75
N GLN A 19 14.03 -3.11 -4.30
CA GLN A 19 13.62 -1.96 -5.11
C GLN A 19 12.67 -1.03 -4.33
N PRO A 20 12.91 0.30 -4.34
CA PRO A 20 12.00 1.24 -3.69
C PRO A 20 10.73 1.45 -4.52
N PHE A 21 9.58 1.15 -3.93
CA PHE A 21 8.26 1.39 -4.51
C PHE A 21 7.48 2.43 -3.72
N VAL A 22 6.81 3.35 -4.41
CA VAL A 22 6.00 4.39 -3.75
C VAL A 22 4.53 3.96 -3.69
N PHE A 23 4.04 3.69 -2.48
CA PHE A 23 2.64 3.33 -2.22
C PHE A 23 1.78 4.56 -2.02
N ALA A 24 0.83 4.80 -2.94
CA ALA A 24 -0.05 5.96 -2.87
C ALA A 24 -1.15 5.84 -1.80
N PRO A 25 -1.73 6.95 -1.33
CA PRO A 25 -2.91 6.90 -0.47
C PRO A 25 -4.05 6.14 -1.14
N LEU A 26 -4.79 5.34 -0.39
CA LEU A 26 -6.04 4.79 -0.89
C LEU A 26 -7.07 5.92 -1.03
N SER A 27 -7.88 5.83 -2.09
CA SER A 27 -9.07 6.67 -2.21
C SER A 27 -10.14 6.21 -1.23
N LEU A 28 -11.01 7.12 -0.76
CA LEU A 28 -12.12 6.79 0.13
C LEU A 28 -13.02 5.66 -0.41
N GLY A 29 -13.27 5.62 -1.73
CA GLY A 29 -14.03 4.53 -2.35
C GLY A 29 -13.29 3.19 -2.42
N ALA A 30 -11.96 3.18 -2.37
CA ALA A 30 -11.17 1.97 -2.20
C ALA A 30 -11.17 1.54 -0.73
N VAL A 31 -10.98 2.48 0.19
CA VAL A 31 -11.06 2.25 1.64
C VAL A 31 -12.42 1.66 2.03
N GLU A 32 -13.53 2.17 1.51
CA GLU A 32 -14.87 1.63 1.80
C GLU A 32 -15.03 0.16 1.39
N LYS A 33 -14.43 -0.23 0.25
CA LYS A 33 -14.47 -1.62 -0.25
C LYS A 33 -13.50 -2.54 0.48
N LEU A 34 -12.38 -1.99 0.94
CA LEU A 34 -11.31 -2.74 1.58
C LEU A 34 -11.52 -2.84 3.10
N LEU A 35 -12.14 -1.84 3.74
CA LEU A 35 -12.49 -1.82 5.16
C LEU A 35 -13.12 -3.12 5.68
N PRO A 36 -14.17 -3.67 5.05
CA PRO A 36 -14.76 -4.92 5.52
C PRO A 36 -13.78 -6.10 5.41
N ALA A 37 -12.98 -6.16 4.35
CA ALA A 37 -11.94 -7.19 4.18
C ALA A 37 -10.79 -7.03 5.20
N LEU A 38 -10.42 -5.78 5.51
CA LEU A 38 -9.43 -5.41 6.51
C LEU A 38 -9.89 -5.75 7.94
N GLN A 39 -11.18 -5.62 8.23
CA GLN A 39 -11.76 -5.96 9.53
C GLN A 39 -11.80 -7.47 9.80
N THR A 40 -11.96 -8.28 8.76
CA THR A 40 -11.86 -9.75 8.82
C THR A 40 -10.46 -10.28 8.48
N PHE A 41 -9.48 -9.37 8.36
CA PHE A 41 -8.15 -9.69 7.90
C PHE A 41 -7.49 -10.74 8.80
N GLN A 42 -7.15 -11.87 8.19
CA GLN A 42 -6.26 -12.86 8.78
C GLN A 42 -4.89 -12.72 8.10
N PRO A 43 -3.77 -12.96 8.79
CA PRO A 43 -2.42 -12.86 8.22
C PRO A 43 -2.17 -13.80 7.03
N ASN A 44 -3.13 -14.68 6.71
CA ASN A 44 -3.11 -15.58 5.56
C ASN A 44 -3.88 -15.03 4.34
N ASP A 45 -4.50 -13.83 4.44
CA ASP A 45 -5.33 -13.24 3.39
C ASP A 45 -4.48 -12.43 2.39
N VAL A 46 -3.59 -13.15 1.71
CA VAL A 46 -2.64 -12.61 0.72
C VAL A 46 -3.36 -11.84 -0.40
N GLY A 47 -4.56 -12.30 -0.77
CA GLY A 47 -5.37 -11.67 -1.82
C GLY A 47 -5.80 -10.24 -1.51
N THR A 48 -6.11 -9.94 -0.24
CA THR A 48 -6.47 -8.59 0.19
C THR A 48 -5.26 -7.66 0.14
N VAL A 49 -4.09 -8.11 0.59
CA VAL A 49 -2.85 -7.32 0.55
C VAL A 49 -2.48 -6.97 -0.89
N ILE A 50 -2.56 -7.93 -1.80
CA ILE A 50 -2.27 -7.72 -3.23
C ILE A 50 -3.23 -6.68 -3.82
N ASP A 51 -4.53 -6.73 -3.50
CA ASP A 51 -5.50 -5.76 -4.04
C ASP A 51 -5.25 -4.34 -3.48
N VAL A 52 -4.98 -4.23 -2.18
CA VAL A 52 -4.63 -2.98 -1.50
C VAL A 52 -3.37 -2.37 -2.12
N ALA A 53 -2.32 -3.17 -2.23
CA ALA A 53 -1.05 -2.79 -2.84
C ALA A 53 -1.22 -2.36 -4.29
N HIS A 54 -1.99 -3.12 -5.08
CA HIS A 54 -2.29 -2.80 -6.48
C HIS A 54 -3.04 -1.47 -6.60
N LYS A 55 -4.06 -1.22 -5.79
CA LYS A 55 -4.81 0.05 -5.79
C LYS A 55 -3.91 1.24 -5.47
N SER A 56 -3.00 1.08 -4.51
CA SER A 56 -2.03 2.11 -4.13
C SER A 56 -0.99 2.33 -5.23
N LEU A 57 -0.37 1.27 -5.75
CA LEU A 57 0.67 1.37 -6.77
C LEU A 57 0.12 1.86 -8.09
N LYS A 58 -1.07 1.43 -8.51
CA LYS A 58 -1.72 1.85 -9.76
C LYS A 58 -1.85 3.37 -9.90
N ARG A 59 -1.92 4.08 -8.78
CA ARG A 59 -2.01 5.55 -8.76
C ARG A 59 -0.69 6.23 -9.09
N ASN A 60 0.44 5.59 -8.81
CA ASN A 60 1.79 6.06 -9.16
C ASN A 60 2.36 5.37 -10.42
N TYR A 61 1.86 4.18 -10.75
CA TYR A 61 2.29 3.32 -11.85
C TYR A 61 1.04 2.82 -12.61
N PRO A 62 0.49 3.58 -13.57
CA PRO A 62 -0.78 3.24 -14.23
C PRO A 62 -0.75 1.89 -14.99
N ASP A 63 0.43 1.47 -15.45
CA ASP A 63 0.66 0.22 -16.17
C ASP A 63 0.81 -1.02 -15.25
N ILE A 64 0.88 -0.87 -13.93
CA ILE A 64 1.06 -2.01 -13.03
C ILE A 64 -0.20 -2.88 -12.95
N THR A 65 -0.04 -4.19 -13.11
CA THR A 65 -1.15 -5.14 -12.99
C THR A 65 -1.20 -5.78 -11.61
N ARG A 66 -2.34 -6.42 -11.29
CA ARG A 66 -2.50 -7.18 -10.05
C ARG A 66 -1.53 -8.37 -10.00
N ASP A 67 -1.23 -8.95 -11.15
CA ASP A 67 -0.33 -10.11 -11.29
C ASP A 67 1.12 -9.70 -11.01
N ASP A 68 1.56 -8.55 -11.55
CA ASP A 68 2.87 -7.97 -11.25
C ASP A 68 3.05 -7.75 -9.74
N VAL A 69 2.03 -7.20 -9.07
CA VAL A 69 2.08 -6.97 -7.61
C VAL A 69 2.11 -8.29 -6.83
N ALA A 70 1.43 -9.33 -7.31
CA ALA A 70 1.45 -10.64 -6.67
C ALA A 70 2.82 -11.32 -6.81
N ASP A 71 3.51 -11.11 -7.94
CA ASP A 71 4.87 -11.61 -8.19
C ASP A 71 5.93 -10.82 -7.41
N LEU A 72 5.72 -9.51 -7.22
CA LEU A 72 6.63 -8.62 -6.48
C LEU A 72 6.56 -8.81 -4.96
N LEU A 73 5.40 -9.14 -4.40
CA LEU A 73 5.19 -9.17 -2.95
C LEU A 73 5.47 -10.55 -2.33
N TYR A 74 6.42 -10.59 -1.40
CA TYR A 74 6.70 -11.76 -0.59
C TYR A 74 5.92 -11.78 0.72
N MET A 75 5.80 -12.97 1.34
CA MET A 75 5.07 -13.17 2.59
C MET A 75 5.58 -12.29 3.74
N ASP A 76 6.89 -12.04 3.82
CA ASP A 76 7.49 -11.18 4.85
C ASP A 76 7.19 -9.69 4.64
N GLN A 77 6.84 -9.29 3.42
CA GLN A 77 6.56 -7.89 3.04
C GLN A 77 5.07 -7.53 3.17
N LEU A 78 4.19 -8.52 3.37
CA LEU A 78 2.73 -8.31 3.43
C LEU A 78 2.33 -7.30 4.52
N THR A 79 2.95 -7.42 5.70
CA THR A 79 2.68 -6.54 6.84
C THR A 79 3.17 -5.12 6.58
N GLU A 80 4.40 -4.97 6.07
CA GLU A 80 5.01 -3.66 5.81
C GLU A 80 4.22 -2.86 4.76
N VAL A 81 3.78 -3.55 3.71
CA VAL A 81 2.95 -2.95 2.65
C VAL A 81 1.60 -2.50 3.19
N MET A 82 0.95 -3.32 4.00
CA MET A 82 -0.32 -2.95 4.63
C MET A 82 -0.16 -1.76 5.56
N GLU A 83 0.90 -1.73 6.37
CA GLU A 83 1.20 -0.60 7.25
C GLU A 83 1.47 0.69 6.47
N ALA A 84 2.24 0.61 5.38
CA ALA A 84 2.51 1.75 4.52
C ALA A 84 1.21 2.29 3.92
N VAL A 85 0.34 1.43 3.41
CA VAL A 85 -0.92 1.86 2.80
C VAL A 85 -1.89 2.42 3.84
N MET A 86 -1.97 1.82 5.03
CA MET A 86 -2.80 2.34 6.13
C MET A 86 -2.29 3.67 6.67
N SER A 87 -0.96 3.84 6.78
CA SER A 87 -0.31 5.09 7.20
C SER A 87 -0.66 6.24 6.25
N VAL A 88 -0.48 6.03 4.95
CA VAL A 88 -0.74 7.06 3.93
C VAL A 88 -2.24 7.38 3.79
N SER A 89 -3.11 6.41 4.07
CA SER A 89 -4.57 6.57 4.02
C SER A 89 -5.15 7.20 5.29
N GLY A 90 -4.33 7.47 6.31
CA GLY A 90 -4.78 7.99 7.60
C GLY A 90 -5.60 6.99 8.42
N LEU A 91 -5.53 5.70 8.08
CA LEU A 91 -6.30 4.63 8.73
C LEU A 91 -5.57 4.00 9.93
N LYS A 92 -4.31 4.38 10.19
CA LYS A 92 -3.57 3.95 11.37
C LYS A 92 -4.26 4.51 12.62
N GLY A 93 -5.14 3.70 13.21
CA GLY A 93 -5.72 3.99 14.52
C GLY A 93 -4.60 4.08 15.55
N ASN A 94 -4.64 5.14 16.36
CA ASN A 94 -3.75 5.42 17.48
C ASN A 94 -3.53 4.17 18.36
N ASN A 95 -2.48 3.40 18.08
CA ASN A 95 -1.98 2.40 19.02
C ASN A 95 -0.47 2.16 18.87
N ASP A 96 0.29 3.20 18.51
CA ASP A 96 1.54 3.53 19.19
C ASP A 96 1.93 4.97 18.87
N SER A 97 2.27 5.73 19.90
CA SER A 97 2.73 7.11 19.77
C SER A 97 4.17 7.12 19.29
N LYS A 98 4.46 7.67 18.09
CA LYS A 98 5.52 8.68 17.87
C LYS A 98 5.81 9.01 16.38
N GLU A 99 5.87 10.32 16.17
CA GLU A 99 6.80 11.07 15.30
C GLU A 99 6.55 11.21 13.78
N GLY A 100 6.28 12.47 13.40
CA GLY A 100 6.62 13.12 12.13
C GLY A 100 5.46 13.23 11.13
N GLY A 101 4.92 14.39 10.73
CA GLY A 101 5.30 15.78 10.92
C GLY A 101 4.66 16.64 9.81
N SER A 102 4.04 17.74 10.24
CA SER A 102 3.95 19.06 9.58
C SER A 102 2.97 19.36 8.42
N GLY A 103 2.27 20.48 8.65
CA GLY A 103 1.42 21.26 7.75
C GLY A 103 0.07 21.45 8.44
N GLU A 104 -0.16 22.44 9.30
CA GLU A 104 0.06 23.90 9.15
C GLU A 104 0.41 24.60 10.47
#